data_AF-A0AAD8HXW9-F1
#
_entry.id   AF-A0AAD8HXW9-F1
#
_cell.length_a   1.000
_cell.length_b   1.000
_cell.length_c   1.000
_cell.angle_alpha   90.00
_cell.angle_beta   90.00
_cell.angle_gamma   90.00
#
_symmetry.space_group_name_H-M   'P 1'
#
loop_
_entity.id
_entity.type
_entity.pdbx_description
1 polymer ?
#
loop_
_entity_poly.entity_id
_entity_poly.type
_entity_poly.pdbx_seq_one_letter_code
_entity_poly.pdbx_strand_id
1 'polypeptide(L)'
;MALRNLLAIMRMFWPYGCVGALEIDRKSPGFWDKCINEFLRYYTYDPRFATKAEARASIRAHMRDNLHRTLSDDKERADLKIEGASGTTYANHRPIYMKPGVWSRLAENWVSEKFKKKSAAGKKARQAVKVPHTSGARSFDRRRRDYMKAHNGKLDDLSVYKECHTLKDEKMKGEWITDDAKMIIVSVQIIPILSSNM
;
A
#
# COMPACT_ATOMS: atom_id res chain seq x y z
N MET A 1 -18.06 -11.36 -2.48
CA MET A 1 -18.23 -12.13 -1.22
C MET A 1 -16.93 -12.81 -0.74
N ALA A 2 -16.17 -13.50 -1.60
CA ALA A 2 -14.96 -14.23 -1.21
C ALA A 2 -13.90 -13.40 -0.44
N LEU A 3 -13.58 -12.17 -0.89
CA LEU A 3 -12.54 -11.35 -0.25
C LEU A 3 -12.91 -10.88 1.17
N ARG A 4 -14.20 -10.64 1.44
CA ARG A 4 -14.68 -10.31 2.80
C ARG A 4 -14.49 -11.49 3.75
N ASN A 5 -14.64 -12.71 3.24
CA ASN A 5 -14.46 -13.93 4.01
C ASN A 5 -12.98 -14.23 4.28
N LEU A 6 -12.09 -13.93 3.33
CA LEU A 6 -10.64 -14.02 3.54
C LEU A 6 -10.17 -13.10 4.68
N LEU A 7 -10.68 -11.86 4.73
CA LEU A 7 -10.38 -10.94 5.81
C LEU A 7 -10.90 -11.43 7.17
N ALA A 8 -12.10 -12.02 7.22
CA ALA A 8 -12.65 -12.63 8.42
C ALA A 8 -11.77 -13.79 8.91
N ILE A 9 -11.34 -14.68 8.01
CA ILE A 9 -10.41 -15.78 8.30
C ILE A 9 -9.10 -15.26 8.88
N MET A 10 -8.52 -14.22 8.28
CA MET A 10 -7.29 -13.60 8.78
C MET A 10 -7.45 -13.08 10.20
N ARG A 11 -8.57 -12.42 10.51
CA ARG A 11 -8.88 -11.91 11.86
C ARG A 11 -9.04 -13.05 12.86
N MET A 12 -9.67 -14.16 12.46
CA MET A 12 -9.80 -15.35 13.30
C MET A 12 -8.45 -15.97 13.64
N PHE A 13 -7.53 -16.06 12.68
CA PHE A 13 -6.22 -16.67 12.92
C PHE A 13 -5.13 -15.68 13.38
N TRP A 14 -5.45 -14.39 13.49
CA TRP A 14 -4.44 -13.38 13.83
C TRP A 14 -3.71 -13.76 15.13
N PRO A 15 -2.37 -13.89 15.11
CA PRO A 15 -1.60 -14.26 16.29
C PRO A 15 -1.59 -13.16 17.36
N TYR A 16 -1.78 -13.55 18.62
CA TYR A 16 -1.71 -12.60 19.73
C TYR A 16 -0.37 -11.86 19.78
N GLY A 17 -0.40 -10.57 20.11
CA GLY A 17 0.82 -9.78 20.28
C GLY A 17 1.61 -9.48 18.99
N CYS A 18 0.99 -9.61 17.82
CA CYS A 18 1.59 -9.25 16.52
C CYS A 18 0.93 -7.99 15.93
N VAL A 19 1.73 -6.94 15.65
CA VAL A 19 1.22 -5.64 15.15
C VAL A 19 1.30 -5.44 13.64
N GLY A 20 1.74 -6.46 12.89
CA GLY A 20 1.82 -6.38 11.44
C GLY A 20 2.47 -7.60 10.80
N ALA A 21 2.52 -7.60 9.47
CA ALA A 21 2.94 -8.76 8.68
C ALA A 21 4.35 -9.27 9.03
N LEU A 22 5.31 -8.36 9.28
CA LEU A 22 6.68 -8.73 9.66
C LEU A 22 6.74 -9.50 10.99
N GLU A 23 5.96 -9.07 11.99
CA GLU A 23 5.92 -9.79 13.26
C GLU A 23 5.22 -11.13 13.13
N ILE A 24 4.16 -11.18 12.32
CA ILE A 24 3.45 -12.41 11.98
C ILE A 24 4.40 -13.40 11.30
N ASP A 25 5.18 -12.97 10.31
CA ASP A 25 6.16 -13.84 9.64
C ASP A 25 7.17 -14.44 10.63
N ARG A 26 7.66 -13.61 11.56
CA ARG A 26 8.66 -14.03 12.54
C ARG A 26 8.10 -14.94 13.63
N LYS A 27 6.94 -14.59 14.19
CA LYS A 27 6.35 -15.27 15.36
C LYS A 27 5.39 -16.40 14.99
N SER A 28 4.88 -16.40 13.76
CA SER A 28 3.88 -17.35 13.28
C SER A 28 4.05 -17.61 11.76
N PRO A 29 5.18 -18.19 11.33
CA PRO A 29 5.54 -18.34 9.90
C PRO A 29 4.48 -19.10 9.07
N GLY A 30 3.70 -20.00 9.67
CA GLY A 30 2.60 -20.72 9.01
C GLY A 30 1.26 -19.98 8.93
N PHE A 31 1.16 -18.75 9.45
CA PHE A 31 -0.11 -18.01 9.53
C PHE A 31 -0.78 -17.83 8.16
N TRP A 32 0.00 -17.41 7.16
CA TRP A 32 -0.55 -17.12 5.84
C TRP A 32 -1.06 -18.38 5.16
N ASP A 33 -0.31 -19.49 5.26
CA ASP A 33 -0.74 -20.76 4.69
C ASP A 33 -1.96 -21.31 5.40
N LYS A 34 -2.06 -21.14 6.72
CA LYS A 34 -3.27 -21.50 7.48
C LYS A 34 -4.49 -20.73 7.00
N CYS A 35 -4.37 -19.41 6.80
CA CYS A 35 -5.47 -18.58 6.28
C CYS A 35 -5.87 -18.99 4.85
N ILE A 36 -4.88 -19.24 3.99
CA ILE A 36 -5.13 -19.69 2.60
C ILE A 36 -5.83 -21.04 2.60
N ASN A 37 -5.34 -22.00 3.40
CA ASN A 37 -5.93 -23.34 3.44
C ASN A 37 -7.37 -23.31 3.96
N GLU A 38 -7.67 -22.49 4.96
CA GLU A 38 -9.06 -22.30 5.43
C GLU A 38 -9.93 -21.66 4.35
N PHE A 39 -9.43 -20.63 3.67
CA PHE A 39 -10.14 -19.99 2.58
C PHE A 39 -10.48 -20.98 1.46
N LEU A 40 -9.53 -21.85 1.11
CA LEU A 40 -9.67 -22.84 0.04
C LEU A 40 -10.59 -24.02 0.39
N ARG A 41 -11.03 -24.16 1.65
CA ARG A 41 -12.11 -25.11 1.99
C ARG A 41 -13.45 -24.71 1.37
N TYR A 42 -13.66 -23.42 1.18
CA TYR A 42 -14.94 -22.86 0.73
C TYR A 42 -14.88 -22.25 -0.68
N TYR A 43 -13.67 -21.95 -1.17
CA TYR A 43 -13.46 -21.26 -2.44
C TYR A 43 -12.43 -21.99 -3.30
N THR A 44 -12.68 -22.02 -4.61
CA THR A 44 -11.71 -22.51 -5.59
C THR A 44 -10.84 -21.36 -6.09
N TYR A 45 -9.69 -21.68 -6.70
CA TYR A 45 -8.79 -20.68 -7.26
C TYR A 45 -9.42 -20.00 -8.48
N ASP A 46 -9.06 -18.73 -8.71
CA ASP A 46 -9.46 -18.00 -9.91
C ASP A 46 -8.89 -18.73 -11.15
N PRO A 47 -9.73 -19.13 -12.12
CA PRO A 47 -9.29 -19.85 -13.32
C PRO A 47 -8.32 -19.06 -14.21
N ARG A 48 -8.14 -17.74 -13.95
CA ARG A 48 -7.14 -16.91 -14.65
C ARG A 48 -5.70 -17.25 -14.28
N PHE A 49 -5.45 -17.94 -13.16
CA PHE A 49 -4.11 -18.36 -12.79
C PHE A 49 -3.76 -19.69 -13.45
N ALA A 50 -2.57 -19.78 -14.03
CA ALA A 50 -2.11 -20.99 -14.72
C ALA A 50 -1.75 -22.10 -13.71
N THR A 51 -1.32 -21.73 -12.50
CA THR A 51 -0.94 -22.69 -11.46
C THR A 51 -1.53 -22.37 -10.08
N LYS A 52 -1.68 -23.42 -9.25
CA LYS A 52 -2.05 -23.26 -7.83
C LYS A 52 -1.04 -22.40 -7.07
N ALA A 53 0.25 -22.48 -7.42
CA ALA A 53 1.30 -21.69 -6.77
C ALA A 53 1.12 -20.19 -7.02
N GLU A 54 0.83 -19.79 -8.26
CA GLU A 54 0.54 -18.40 -8.63
C GLU A 54 -0.70 -17.86 -7.90
N ALA A 55 -1.76 -18.66 -7.86
CA ALA A 55 -2.98 -18.27 -7.15
C ALA A 55 -2.73 -18.09 -5.64
N ARG A 56 -1.98 -19.00 -5.00
CA ARG A 56 -1.58 -18.87 -3.59
C ARG A 56 -0.72 -17.62 -3.35
N ALA A 57 0.22 -17.33 -4.23
CA ALA A 57 1.06 -16.13 -4.13
C ALA A 57 0.21 -14.85 -4.23
N SER A 58 -0.76 -14.82 -5.15
CA SER A 58 -1.69 -13.70 -5.32
C SER A 58 -2.58 -13.50 -4.09
N ILE A 59 -3.17 -14.58 -3.55
CA ILE A 59 -3.97 -14.52 -2.31
C ILE A 59 -3.10 -14.03 -1.16
N ARG A 60 -1.86 -14.53 -1.04
CA ARG A 60 -0.92 -14.11 0.01
C ARG A 60 -0.60 -12.61 -0.08
N ALA A 61 -0.31 -12.11 -1.27
CA ALA A 61 -0.08 -10.68 -1.48
C ALA A 61 -1.32 -9.86 -1.08
N HIS A 62 -2.50 -10.27 -1.54
CA HIS A 62 -3.76 -9.62 -1.21
C HIS A 62 -4.05 -9.57 0.29
N MET A 63 -3.78 -10.67 1.02
CA MET A 63 -3.90 -10.69 2.48
C MET A 63 -2.96 -9.69 3.15
N ARG A 64 -1.69 -9.63 2.72
CA ARG A 64 -0.71 -8.71 3.33
C ARG A 64 -1.10 -7.25 3.14
N ASP A 65 -1.55 -6.89 1.94
CA ASP A 65 -2.01 -5.54 1.63
C ASP A 65 -3.26 -5.18 2.45
N ASN A 66 -4.22 -6.10 2.55
CA ASN A 66 -5.43 -5.90 3.35
C ASN A 66 -5.17 -5.83 4.85
N LEU A 67 -4.18 -6.56 5.38
CA LEU A 67 -3.80 -6.48 6.79
C LEU A 67 -3.40 -5.04 7.12
N HIS A 68 -2.50 -4.47 6.31
CA HIS A 68 -2.02 -3.10 6.49
C HIS A 68 -3.15 -2.08 6.38
N ARG A 69 -4.01 -2.22 5.35
CA ARG A 69 -5.15 -1.34 5.15
C ARG A 69 -6.13 -1.39 6.33
N THR A 70 -6.53 -2.60 6.75
CA THR A 70 -7.47 -2.79 7.87
C THR A 70 -6.96 -2.15 9.15
N LEU A 71 -5.66 -2.30 9.45
CA LEU A 71 -5.05 -1.66 10.61
C LEU A 71 -5.06 -0.14 10.53
N SER A 72 -4.85 0.42 9.34
CA SER A 72 -4.93 1.86 9.10
C SER A 72 -6.35 2.37 9.33
N ASP A 73 -7.35 1.71 8.73
CA ASP A 73 -8.76 2.08 8.86
C ASP A 73 -9.26 1.92 10.31
N ASP A 74 -8.80 0.88 11.03
CA ASP A 74 -9.11 0.68 12.45
C ASP A 74 -8.50 1.79 13.32
N LYS A 75 -7.25 2.18 13.03
CA LYS A 75 -6.58 3.27 13.75
C LYS A 75 -7.29 4.60 13.52
N GLU A 76 -7.59 4.94 12.26
CA GLU A 76 -8.24 6.20 11.89
C GLU A 76 -9.63 6.32 12.55
N ARG A 77 -10.41 5.24 12.55
CA ARG A 77 -11.70 5.22 13.26
C ARG A 77 -11.55 5.41 14.77
N ALA A 78 -10.48 4.91 15.36
CA ALA A 78 -10.21 5.14 16.78
C ALA A 78 -9.74 6.58 17.04
N ASP A 79 -8.86 7.13 16.18
CA ASP A 79 -8.40 8.53 16.25
C ASP A 79 -9.60 9.49 16.24
N LEU A 80 -10.51 9.35 15.28
CA LEU A 80 -11.71 10.19 15.14
C LEU A 80 -12.58 10.18 16.41
N LYS A 81 -12.70 9.01 17.06
CA LYS A 81 -13.49 8.89 18.29
C LYS A 81 -12.78 9.48 19.50
N ILE A 82 -11.45 9.38 19.55
CA ILE A 82 -10.64 9.98 20.62
C ILE A 82 -10.68 11.51 20.52
N GLU A 83 -10.59 12.06 19.31
CA GLU A 83 -10.72 13.49 19.05
C GLU A 83 -12.11 14.03 19.44
N GLY A 84 -13.17 13.26 19.17
CA GLY A 84 -14.55 13.63 19.50
C GLY A 84 -14.99 13.36 20.94
N ALA A 85 -14.21 12.63 21.74
CA ALA A 85 -14.57 12.25 23.11
C ALA A 85 -13.38 12.32 24.06
N SER A 86 -13.31 13.42 24.82
CA SER A 86 -12.28 13.67 25.84
C SER A 86 -12.19 12.52 26.85
N GLY A 87 -10.96 12.13 27.19
CA GLY A 87 -10.67 11.09 28.17
C GLY A 87 -10.74 9.65 27.64
N THR A 88 -11.05 9.43 26.35
CA THR A 88 -10.99 8.08 25.76
C THR A 88 -9.63 7.77 25.14
N THR A 89 -9.28 6.49 25.11
CA THR A 89 -8.02 6.00 24.52
C THR A 89 -8.30 4.94 23.47
N TYR A 90 -7.27 4.49 22.75
CA TYR A 90 -7.40 3.37 21.82
C TYR A 90 -8.03 2.13 22.47
N ALA A 91 -7.76 1.86 23.76
CA ALA A 91 -8.31 0.70 24.46
C ALA A 91 -9.85 0.68 24.46
N ASN A 92 -10.49 1.85 24.51
CA ASN A 92 -11.94 2.00 24.55
C ASN A 92 -12.62 1.72 23.19
N HIS A 93 -11.86 1.77 22.09
CA HIS A 93 -12.41 1.78 20.73
C HIS A 93 -12.12 0.49 19.95
N ARG A 94 -11.92 -0.63 20.66
CA ARG A 94 -11.67 -1.94 20.06
C ARG A 94 -12.84 -2.38 19.16
N PRO A 95 -12.59 -2.74 17.88
CA PRO A 95 -13.61 -3.37 17.06
C PRO A 95 -14.03 -4.74 17.61
N ILE A 96 -15.33 -5.07 17.52
CA ILE A 96 -15.89 -6.34 18.04
C ILE A 96 -15.16 -7.58 17.48
N TYR A 97 -14.81 -7.54 16.19
CA TYR A 97 -14.12 -8.64 15.51
C TYR A 97 -12.63 -8.78 15.87
N MET A 98 -12.06 -7.82 16.60
CA MET A 98 -10.63 -7.81 16.93
C MET A 98 -10.40 -8.46 18.29
N LYS A 99 -9.48 -9.43 18.35
CA LYS A 99 -9.12 -10.08 19.61
C LYS A 99 -8.53 -9.06 20.60
N PRO A 100 -8.87 -9.12 21.90
CA PRO A 100 -8.38 -8.15 22.90
C PRO A 100 -6.86 -8.00 22.89
N GLY A 101 -6.11 -9.12 22.98
CA GLY A 101 -4.65 -9.06 23.03
C GLY A 101 -3.97 -8.61 21.72
N VAL A 102 -4.64 -8.71 20.58
CA VAL A 102 -4.16 -8.11 19.32
C VAL A 102 -4.35 -6.60 19.38
N TRP A 103 -5.54 -6.15 19.78
CA TRP A 103 -5.87 -4.73 19.89
C TRP A 103 -5.00 -3.99 20.91
N SER A 104 -4.84 -4.53 22.11
CA SER A 104 -4.00 -3.90 23.15
C SER A 104 -2.58 -3.67 22.64
N ARG A 105 -2.02 -4.65 21.94
CA ARG A 105 -0.67 -4.53 21.37
C ARG A 105 -0.58 -3.50 20.25
N LEU A 106 -1.62 -3.38 19.42
CA LEU A 106 -1.70 -2.34 18.40
C LEU A 106 -1.78 -0.94 19.03
N ALA A 107 -2.62 -0.77 20.04
CA ALA A 107 -2.75 0.47 20.80
C ALA A 107 -1.43 0.90 21.43
N GLU A 108 -0.74 0.00 22.14
CA GLU A 108 0.62 0.21 22.69
C GLU A 108 1.60 0.66 21.60
N ASN A 109 1.58 -0.04 20.45
CA ASN A 109 2.47 0.29 19.34
C ASN A 109 2.19 1.69 18.78
N TRP A 110 0.93 2.09 18.62
CA TRP A 110 0.58 3.41 18.07
C TRP A 110 0.96 4.57 18.98
N VAL A 111 0.87 4.40 20.30
CA VAL A 111 1.29 5.42 21.28
C VAL A 111 2.80 5.41 21.56
N SER A 112 3.52 4.37 21.11
CA SER A 112 4.96 4.26 21.33
C SER A 112 5.74 5.38 20.62
N GLU A 113 6.79 5.87 21.26
CA GLU A 113 7.67 6.91 20.69
C GLU A 113 8.33 6.46 19.39
N LYS A 114 8.70 5.17 19.29
CA LYS A 114 9.24 4.59 18.07
C LYS A 114 8.27 4.75 16.89
N PHE A 115 7.00 4.47 17.10
CA PHE A 115 5.98 4.59 16.06
C PHE A 115 5.71 6.05 15.71
N LYS A 116 5.56 6.92 16.71
CA LYS A 116 5.37 8.37 16.51
C LYS A 116 6.51 8.97 15.70
N LYS A 117 7.78 8.67 16.04
CA LYS A 117 8.96 9.13 15.30
C LYS A 117 8.95 8.66 13.85
N LYS A 118 8.64 7.38 13.60
CA LYS A 118 8.54 6.83 12.23
C LYS A 118 7.41 7.47 11.44
N SER A 119 6.26 7.68 12.07
CA SER A 119 5.10 8.35 11.46
C SER A 119 5.41 9.80 11.09
N ALA A 120 6.01 10.57 12.02
CA ALA A 120 6.43 11.95 11.78
C ALA A 120 7.47 12.06 10.68
N ALA A 121 8.49 11.19 10.67
CA ALA A 121 9.49 11.13 9.61
C ALA A 121 8.84 10.82 8.24
N GLY A 122 7.89 9.89 8.20
CA GLY A 122 7.14 9.58 6.98
C GLY A 122 6.30 10.74 6.46
N LYS A 123 5.63 11.49 7.36
CA LYS A 123 4.90 12.72 7.00
C LYS A 123 5.84 13.79 6.46
N LYS A 124 6.96 14.05 7.15
CA LYS A 124 7.97 15.03 6.71
C LYS A 124 8.58 14.65 5.36
N ALA A 125 8.90 13.37 5.15
CA ALA A 125 9.42 12.89 3.87
C ALA A 125 8.41 13.10 2.73
N ARG A 126 7.11 12.82 2.97
CA ARG A 126 6.05 13.08 1.99
C ARG A 126 5.89 14.57 1.68
N GLN A 127 5.97 15.43 2.68
CA GLN A 127 5.93 16.89 2.48
C GLN A 127 7.15 17.43 1.73
N ALA A 128 8.31 16.78 1.84
CA ALA A 128 9.52 17.16 1.13
C ALA A 128 9.56 16.69 -0.33
N VAL A 129 8.59 15.89 -0.79
CA VAL A 129 8.50 15.47 -2.19
C VAL A 129 8.10 16.68 -3.04
N LYS A 130 9.06 17.24 -3.76
CA LYS A 130 8.83 18.37 -4.68
C LYS A 130 8.01 17.98 -5.91
N VAL A 131 8.18 16.75 -6.37
CA VAL A 131 7.60 16.25 -7.63
C VAL A 131 6.77 15.01 -7.32
N PRO A 132 5.51 15.18 -6.90
CA PRO A 132 4.63 14.04 -6.60
C PRO A 132 4.28 13.27 -7.88
N HIS A 133 4.10 11.96 -7.76
CA HIS A 133 3.74 11.08 -8.88
C HIS A 133 2.38 10.39 -8.64
N THR A 134 1.63 10.13 -9.71
CA THR A 134 0.33 9.43 -9.72
C THR A 134 0.46 7.92 -9.94
N SER A 135 1.65 7.36 -9.73
CA SER A 135 1.86 5.91 -9.86
C SER A 135 1.27 5.09 -8.72
N GLY A 136 0.88 5.74 -7.62
CA GLY A 136 0.30 5.11 -6.43
C GLY A 136 1.28 4.12 -5.80
N ALA A 137 0.81 2.92 -5.46
CA ALA A 137 1.64 1.86 -4.88
C ALA A 137 2.60 1.18 -5.89
N ARG A 138 2.55 1.53 -7.18
CA ARG A 138 3.46 0.96 -8.19
C ARG A 138 4.76 1.76 -8.21
N SER A 139 5.88 1.07 -8.03
CA SER A 139 7.21 1.67 -8.21
C SER A 139 7.45 2.11 -9.66
N PHE A 140 8.38 3.04 -9.86
CA PHE A 140 8.82 3.46 -11.20
C PHE A 140 9.38 2.28 -12.01
N ASP A 141 10.13 1.37 -11.40
CA ASP A 141 10.63 0.16 -12.09
C ASP A 141 9.49 -0.73 -12.58
N ARG A 142 8.41 -0.84 -11.78
CA ARG A 142 7.22 -1.56 -12.22
C ARG A 142 6.55 -0.85 -13.40
N ARG A 143 6.44 0.49 -13.36
CA ARG A 143 5.89 1.29 -14.48
C ARG A 143 6.72 1.13 -15.75
N ARG A 144 8.05 1.16 -15.64
CA ARG A 144 8.99 0.92 -16.76
C ARG A 144 8.80 -0.47 -17.37
N ARG A 145 8.71 -1.52 -16.54
CA ARG A 145 8.44 -2.89 -17.02
C ARG A 145 7.07 -3.03 -17.67
N ASP A 146 6.03 -2.46 -17.06
CA ASP A 146 4.67 -2.46 -17.61
C ASP A 146 4.66 -1.77 -18.99
N TYR A 147 5.35 -0.63 -19.13
CA TYR A 147 5.51 0.09 -20.38
C TYR A 147 6.26 -0.73 -21.44
N MET A 148 7.44 -1.27 -21.12
CA MET A 148 8.21 -2.12 -22.04
C MET A 148 7.39 -3.33 -22.51
N LYS A 149 6.61 -3.95 -21.63
CA LYS A 149 5.75 -5.08 -22.01
C LYS A 149 4.68 -4.66 -23.04
N ALA A 150 4.15 -3.45 -22.93
CA ALA A 150 3.17 -2.91 -23.87
C ALA A 150 3.79 -2.41 -25.19
N HIS A 151 5.07 -2.07 -25.20
CA HIS A 151 5.77 -1.45 -26.34
C HIS A 151 6.90 -2.33 -26.89
N ASN A 152 6.69 -3.65 -26.93
CA ASN A 152 7.62 -4.63 -27.53
C ASN A 152 9.07 -4.51 -27.01
N GLY A 153 9.24 -4.26 -25.72
CA GLY A 153 10.54 -4.13 -25.05
C GLY A 153 11.20 -2.76 -25.17
N LYS A 154 10.61 -1.82 -25.92
CA LYS A 154 11.15 -0.46 -26.04
C LYS A 154 10.74 0.39 -24.85
N LEU A 155 11.68 1.19 -24.34
CA LEU A 155 11.44 2.14 -23.26
C LEU A 155 11.53 3.56 -23.79
N ASP A 156 10.50 4.35 -23.54
CA ASP A 156 10.55 5.81 -23.65
C ASP A 156 10.40 6.41 -22.25
N ASP A 157 11.53 6.84 -21.69
CA ASP A 157 11.59 7.44 -20.36
C ASP A 157 10.73 8.69 -20.23
N LEU A 158 10.57 9.46 -21.32
CA LEU A 158 9.77 10.67 -21.32
C LEU A 158 8.28 10.35 -21.19
N SER A 159 7.79 9.37 -21.97
CA SER A 159 6.41 8.90 -21.88
C SER A 159 6.11 8.27 -20.53
N VAL A 160 7.02 7.44 -20.01
CA VAL A 160 6.87 6.85 -18.67
C VAL A 160 6.83 7.93 -17.59
N TYR A 161 7.69 8.94 -17.67
CA TYR A 161 7.66 10.06 -16.73
C TYR A 161 6.34 10.85 -16.81
N LYS A 162 5.86 11.19 -18.02
CA LYS A 162 4.57 11.86 -18.23
C LYS A 162 3.41 11.06 -17.63
N GLU A 163 3.36 9.75 -17.84
CA GLU A 163 2.31 8.88 -17.29
C GLU A 163 2.35 8.81 -15.75
N CYS A 164 3.54 8.98 -15.17
CA CYS A 164 3.73 8.99 -13.73
C CYS A 164 3.43 10.36 -13.09
N HIS A 165 3.43 11.46 -13.85
CA HIS A 165 3.36 12.82 -13.30
C HIS A 165 2.19 13.65 -13.84
N THR A 166 1.27 13.00 -14.56
CA THR A 166 0.00 13.59 -14.98
C THR A 166 -1.18 12.95 -14.26
N LEU A 167 -2.25 13.73 -14.12
CA LEU A 167 -3.51 13.31 -13.52
C LEU A 167 -4.20 12.24 -14.39
N LYS A 168 -4.91 11.33 -13.71
CA LYS A 168 -5.56 10.15 -14.33
C LYS A 168 -7.08 10.21 -14.29
N ASP A 169 -7.65 11.21 -13.61
CA ASP A 169 -9.09 11.42 -13.57
C ASP A 169 -9.61 11.80 -14.96
N GLU A 170 -10.75 11.25 -15.36
CA GLU A 170 -11.28 11.41 -16.73
C GLU A 170 -11.42 12.88 -17.16
N LYS A 171 -11.69 13.78 -16.21
CA LYS A 171 -11.87 15.22 -16.47
C LYS A 171 -10.57 16.01 -16.61
N MET A 172 -9.47 15.54 -16.00
CA MET A 172 -8.18 16.25 -15.94
C MET A 172 -7.04 15.40 -16.51
N LYS A 173 -7.38 14.38 -17.30
CA LYS A 173 -6.43 13.37 -17.77
C LYS A 173 -5.34 14.03 -18.63
N GLY A 174 -4.09 13.87 -18.23
CA GLY A 174 -2.93 14.42 -18.94
C GLY A 174 -2.46 15.79 -18.46
N GLU A 175 -3.18 16.41 -17.51
CA GLU A 175 -2.69 17.61 -16.83
C GLU A 175 -1.58 17.27 -15.84
N TRP A 176 -0.60 18.15 -15.71
CA TRP A 176 0.53 17.97 -14.78
C TRP A 176 0.08 18.12 -13.34
N ILE A 177 0.61 17.27 -12.45
CA ILE A 177 0.29 17.37 -11.01
C ILE A 177 0.88 18.65 -10.40
N THR A 178 2.06 19.07 -10.89
CA THR A 178 2.75 20.28 -10.45
C THR A 178 3.50 20.92 -11.61
N ASP A 179 3.70 22.24 -11.56
CA ASP A 179 4.53 22.95 -12.54
C ASP A 179 5.99 22.48 -12.49
N ASP A 180 6.51 22.17 -11.29
CA ASP A 180 7.85 21.59 -11.11
C ASP A 180 8.02 20.28 -11.90
N ALA A 181 7.00 19.42 -11.91
CA ALA A 181 7.03 18.18 -12.68
C ALA A 181 7.12 18.43 -14.19
N LYS A 182 6.41 19.47 -14.68
CA LYS A 182 6.42 19.91 -16.09
C LYS A 182 7.77 20.49 -16.47
N MET A 183 8.34 21.34 -15.60
CA MET A 183 9.60 22.06 -15.85
C MET A 183 10.80 21.12 -15.96
N ILE A 184 10.81 20.00 -15.25
CA ILE A 184 11.86 18.97 -15.39
C ILE A 184 11.98 18.48 -16.83
N ILE A 185 10.86 18.24 -17.52
CA ILE A 185 10.89 17.81 -18.92
C ILE A 185 11.33 18.93 -19.85
N VAL A 186 10.81 20.14 -19.64
CA VAL A 186 11.19 21.31 -20.46
C VAL A 186 12.69 21.55 -20.37
N SER A 187 13.29 21.42 -19.18
CA SER A 187 14.73 21.56 -18.99
C SER A 187 15.55 20.48 -19.71
N VAL A 188 15.09 19.22 -19.74
CA VAL A 188 15.75 18.11 -20.43
C VAL A 188 15.65 18.25 -21.96
N GLN A 189 14.56 18.82 -22.46
CA GLN A 189 14.34 19.05 -23.90
C GLN A 189 15.09 20.27 -24.46
N ILE A 190 15.59 21.18 -23.61
CA ILE A 190 16.37 22.36 -24.03
C ILE A 190 17.86 22.03 -24.23
N ILE A 191 18.39 21.02 -23.54
CA ILE A 191 19.82 20.65 -23.58
C ILE A 191 20.34 20.24 -24.99
N PRO A 192 19.58 19.58 -25.89
CA PRO A 192 20.08 19.24 -27.23
C PRO A 192 20.30 20.46 -28.14
N ILE A 193 19.70 21.61 -27.83
CA ILE A 193 19.75 22.80 -28.71
C ILE A 193 21.06 23.58 -28.50
N LEU A 194 21.69 23.47 -27.33
CA LEU A 194 22.91 24.21 -27.00
C LEU A 194 24.21 23.45 -27.34
N SER A 195 24.16 22.15 -27.64
CA SER A 195 25.35 21.38 -28.09
C SER A 195 25.52 21.33 -29.60
N SER A 196 24.67 22.02 -30.37
CA SER A 196 24.71 22.02 -31.84
C SER A 196 25.24 23.34 -32.44
N ASN A 197 25.68 24.27 -31.59
CA ASN A 197 26.27 25.55 -31.98
C ASN A 197 27.66 25.77 -31.34
N MET A 198 28.57 24.80 -31.49
CA MET A 198 30.02 25.00 -31.45
C MET A 198 30.65 24.34 -32.67
#